data_AF-A0A7Y1TME7-F1
#
_entry.id   AF-A0A7Y1TME7-F1
#
_cell.length_a   1.000
_cell.length_b   1.000
_cell.length_c   1.000
_cell.angle_alpha   90.00
_cell.angle_beta   90.00
_cell.angle_gamma   90.00
#
_symmetry.space_group_name_H-M   'P 1'
#
loop_
_entity.id
_entity.type
_entity.pdbx_description
1 polymer ?
#
loop_
_entity_poly.entity_id
_entity_poly.type
_entity_poly.pdbx_seq_one_letter_code
_entity_poly.pdbx_strand_id
1 'polypeptide(L)'
;FRRRSGFRKVIDESDTDRLYSNDIALYFEESDSSQTYVKIKKEASGRTRLVAKANAQEIQYNFNQVGNNLSFDGYFLLDAKEPYRNQDVRVTMYVPIGQILYIDESTRSFLGWIDTTNDMYRRDLPEHYFKMTENGLECLDCPEDDFSSDNEEDETDGVKVNVDENGLEIKINDNGEKAEIKVDENGLRIN
;
A
#
# COMPACT_ATOMS: atom_id res chain seq x y z
N PHE A 1 -3.62 11.17 3.69
CA PHE A 1 -4.89 10.75 4.31
C PHE A 1 -4.63 10.01 5.62
N ARG A 2 -4.94 10.63 6.78
CA ARG A 2 -4.89 9.95 8.08
C ARG A 2 -6.13 9.07 8.20
N ARG A 3 -5.98 7.75 8.40
CA ARG A 3 -7.09 6.90 8.83
C ARG A 3 -7.65 7.51 10.12
N ARG A 4 -8.89 8.00 10.10
CA ARG A 4 -9.58 8.33 11.34
C ARG A 4 -9.94 6.98 11.96
N SER A 5 -9.07 6.45 12.82
CA SER A 5 -9.41 5.31 13.69
C SER A 5 -10.45 5.80 14.68
N GLY A 6 -11.71 5.65 14.30
CA GLY A 6 -12.82 6.18 15.04
C GLY A 6 -14.07 5.40 14.73
N PHE A 7 -14.83 5.10 15.78
CA PHE A 7 -16.12 4.46 15.64
C PHE A 7 -17.19 5.51 15.33
N ARG A 8 -18.10 5.16 14.42
CA ARG A 8 -19.31 5.93 14.14
C ARG A 8 -20.52 5.08 14.50
N LYS A 9 -21.51 5.69 15.15
CA LYS A 9 -22.81 5.03 15.32
C LYS A 9 -23.54 5.02 13.97
N VAL A 10 -24.07 3.87 13.61
CA VAL A 10 -24.87 3.65 12.39
C VAL A 10 -26.06 2.75 12.74
N ILE A 11 -27.07 2.72 11.87
CA ILE A 11 -28.20 1.79 11.96
C ILE A 11 -28.02 0.79 10.83
N ASP A 12 -28.08 -0.51 11.13
CA ASP A 12 -28.01 -1.57 10.11
C ASP A 12 -29.35 -1.80 9.39
N GLU A 13 -29.38 -2.69 8.41
CA GLU A 13 -30.58 -3.01 7.63
C GLU A 13 -31.74 -3.58 8.46
N SER A 14 -31.45 -4.05 9.69
CA SER A 14 -32.43 -4.58 10.63
C SER A 14 -32.89 -3.54 11.67
N ASP A 15 -32.67 -2.24 11.39
CA ASP A 15 -33.01 -1.11 12.27
C ASP A 15 -32.34 -1.21 13.66
N THR A 16 -31.14 -1.81 13.71
CA THR A 16 -30.37 -2.00 14.94
C THR A 16 -29.17 -1.06 14.99
N ASP A 17 -29.00 -0.37 16.13
CA ASP A 17 -27.83 0.46 16.38
C ASP A 17 -26.53 -0.37 16.40
N ARG A 18 -25.54 0.08 15.64
CA ARG A 18 -24.20 -0.52 15.53
C ARG A 18 -23.11 0.53 15.70
N LEU A 19 -21.92 0.06 16.06
CA LEU A 19 -20.69 0.83 15.87
C LEU A 19 -19.99 0.35 14.62
N TYR A 20 -19.65 1.29 13.75
CA TYR A 20 -18.96 1.08 12.50
C TYR A 20 -17.51 1.58 12.61
N SER A 21 -16.55 0.86 12.04
CA SER A 21 -15.16 1.30 11.91
C SER A 21 -14.52 0.80 10.60
N ASN A 22 -13.58 1.61 10.08
CA ASN A 22 -12.71 1.26 8.94
C ASN A 22 -11.29 0.91 9.40
N ASP A 23 -11.07 0.58 10.67
CA ASP A 23 -9.74 0.23 11.20
C ASP A 23 -9.33 -1.18 10.75
N ILE A 24 -9.07 -1.28 9.44
CA ILE A 24 -8.77 -2.51 8.72
C ILE A 24 -7.45 -2.32 8.00
N ALA A 25 -6.61 -3.35 8.03
CA ALA A 25 -5.37 -3.40 7.26
C ALA A 25 -5.33 -4.66 6.40
N LEU A 26 -5.11 -4.49 5.09
CA LEU A 26 -4.98 -5.54 4.10
C LEU A 26 -3.50 -5.76 3.75
N TYR A 27 -3.06 -7.01 3.79
CA TYR A 27 -1.70 -7.43 3.49
C TYR A 27 -1.71 -8.54 2.44
N PHE A 28 -0.61 -8.64 1.71
CA PHE A 28 -0.31 -9.76 0.83
C PHE A 28 1.00 -10.38 1.30
N GLU A 29 1.00 -11.69 1.54
CA GLU A 29 2.15 -12.45 2.02
C GLU A 29 2.32 -13.71 1.17
N GLU A 30 3.53 -14.25 1.09
CA GLU A 30 3.80 -15.53 0.45
C GLU A 30 3.03 -16.66 1.16
N SER A 31 2.35 -17.51 0.39
CA SER A 31 1.68 -18.71 0.90
C SER A 31 2.68 -19.85 1.12
N ASP A 32 2.55 -20.52 2.26
CA ASP A 32 3.23 -21.79 2.55
C ASP A 32 2.58 -23.00 1.87
N SER A 33 1.56 -22.77 1.04
CA SER A 33 0.81 -23.80 0.32
C SER A 33 0.73 -23.50 -1.18
N SER A 34 0.27 -24.49 -1.96
CA SER A 34 0.00 -24.30 -3.39
C SER A 34 -1.31 -23.55 -3.68
N GLN A 35 -2.05 -23.15 -2.64
CA GLN A 35 -3.33 -22.46 -2.77
C GLN A 35 -3.26 -21.06 -2.16
N THR A 36 -3.99 -20.12 -2.77
CA THR A 36 -4.27 -18.83 -2.17
C THR A 36 -5.29 -18.99 -1.06
N TYR A 37 -5.03 -18.40 0.10
CA TYR A 37 -5.98 -18.38 1.21
C TYR A 37 -5.96 -17.04 1.95
N VAL A 38 -7.03 -16.76 2.71
CA VAL A 38 -7.16 -15.53 3.47
C VAL A 38 -7.17 -15.84 4.96
N LYS A 39 -6.40 -15.08 5.73
CA LYS A 39 -6.42 -15.09 7.18
C LYS A 39 -6.94 -13.77 7.70
N ILE A 40 -8.03 -13.83 8.49
CA ILE A 40 -8.62 -12.66 9.13
C ILE A 40 -8.28 -12.74 10.62
N LYS A 41 -7.51 -11.78 11.10
CA LYS A 41 -7.18 -11.63 12.51
C LYS A 41 -7.96 -10.43 13.06
N LYS A 42 -8.77 -10.71 14.07
CA LYS A 42 -9.55 -9.72 14.83
C LYS A 42 -8.80 -9.45 16.13
N GLU A 43 -8.57 -8.19 16.44
CA GLU A 43 -7.85 -7.77 17.64
C GLU A 43 -8.70 -6.80 18.46
N ALA A 44 -8.53 -6.88 19.78
CA ALA A 44 -9.15 -5.98 20.74
C ALA A 44 -8.35 -5.98 22.04
N SER A 45 -8.38 -4.87 22.76
CA SER A 45 -7.76 -4.71 24.08
C SER A 45 -8.63 -5.31 25.18
N GLY A 46 -7.99 -5.84 26.22
CA GLY A 46 -8.66 -6.35 27.41
C GLY A 46 -7.72 -6.41 28.59
N ARG A 47 -8.26 -6.40 29.82
CA ARG A 47 -7.44 -6.46 31.04
C ARG A 47 -6.67 -7.78 31.18
N THR A 48 -7.14 -8.83 30.50
CA THR A 48 -6.47 -10.13 30.38
C THR A 48 -6.55 -10.59 28.94
N ARG A 49 -5.71 -11.57 28.56
CA ARG A 49 -5.74 -12.17 27.23
C ARG A 49 -7.10 -12.80 26.90
N LEU A 50 -7.77 -13.41 27.88
CA LEU A 50 -9.10 -14.00 27.68
C LEU A 50 -10.16 -12.93 27.41
N VAL A 51 -10.12 -11.81 28.14
CA VAL A 51 -11.03 -10.67 27.91
C VAL A 51 -10.76 -10.02 26.55
N ALA A 52 -9.49 -9.82 26.19
CA ALA A 52 -9.09 -9.31 24.88
C ALA A 52 -9.63 -10.20 23.75
N LYS A 53 -9.51 -11.52 23.90
CA LYS A 53 -10.06 -12.49 22.94
C LYS A 53 -11.59 -12.41 22.85
N ALA A 54 -12.29 -12.33 23.98
CA ALA A 54 -13.75 -12.20 23.99
C ALA A 54 -14.19 -10.91 23.28
N ASN A 55 -13.56 -9.77 23.59
CA ASN A 55 -13.85 -8.50 22.91
C ASN A 55 -13.60 -8.57 21.40
N ALA A 56 -12.55 -9.27 20.96
CA ALA A 56 -12.24 -9.43 19.54
C ALA A 56 -13.24 -10.36 18.80
N GLN A 57 -13.90 -11.27 19.52
CA GLN A 57 -14.92 -12.15 18.95
C GLN A 57 -16.21 -11.40 18.59
N GLU A 58 -16.49 -10.28 19.25
CA GLU A 58 -17.63 -9.42 18.95
C GLU A 58 -17.51 -8.67 17.62
N ILE A 59 -16.31 -8.59 17.04
CA ILE A 59 -16.06 -7.94 15.74
C ILE A 59 -16.75 -8.73 14.63
N GLN A 60 -17.71 -8.10 13.96
CA GLN A 60 -18.39 -8.64 12.79
C GLN A 60 -17.73 -8.09 11.52
N TYR A 61 -17.07 -8.97 10.77
CA TYR A 61 -16.33 -8.64 9.56
C TYR A 61 -16.51 -9.75 8.55
N ASN A 62 -16.79 -9.40 7.29
CA ASN A 62 -17.02 -10.36 6.23
C ASN A 62 -16.14 -10.07 5.01
N PHE A 63 -16.08 -11.08 4.16
CA PHE A 63 -15.53 -11.00 2.81
C PHE A 63 -16.34 -11.93 1.92
N ASN A 64 -16.30 -11.69 0.62
CA ASN A 64 -17.01 -12.48 -0.37
C ASN A 64 -16.05 -12.93 -1.47
N GLN A 65 -16.35 -14.07 -2.08
CA GLN A 65 -15.66 -14.58 -3.25
C GLN A 65 -16.65 -14.87 -4.37
N VAL A 66 -16.42 -14.27 -5.54
CA VAL A 66 -17.17 -14.57 -6.76
C VAL A 66 -16.19 -14.96 -7.86
N GLY A 67 -16.11 -16.26 -8.13
CA GLY A 67 -15.06 -16.82 -9.01
C GLY A 67 -13.67 -16.56 -8.43
N ASN A 68 -12.84 -15.82 -9.18
CA ASN A 68 -11.48 -15.45 -8.77
C ASN A 68 -11.41 -14.06 -8.11
N ASN A 69 -12.54 -13.36 -7.97
CA ASN A 69 -12.58 -12.04 -7.35
C ASN A 69 -12.88 -12.20 -5.86
N LEU A 70 -11.99 -11.66 -5.03
CA LEU A 70 -12.17 -11.56 -3.58
C LEU A 70 -12.48 -10.11 -3.22
N SER A 71 -13.61 -9.90 -2.56
CA SER A 71 -14.06 -8.59 -2.09
C SER A 71 -14.07 -8.59 -0.57
N PHE A 72 -13.34 -7.66 0.03
CA PHE A 72 -13.24 -7.47 1.47
C PHE A 72 -14.14 -6.32 1.89
N ASP A 73 -14.93 -6.50 2.95
CA ASP A 73 -15.70 -5.39 3.48
C ASP A 73 -14.73 -4.27 3.89
N GLY A 74 -15.05 -3.04 3.52
CA GLY A 74 -14.26 -1.87 3.92
C GLY A 74 -14.45 -1.50 5.39
N TYR A 75 -15.29 -2.22 6.13
CA TYR A 75 -15.67 -1.91 7.51
C TYR A 75 -15.91 -3.17 8.33
N PHE A 76 -15.90 -3.01 9.65
CA PHE A 76 -16.44 -3.99 10.58
C PHE A 76 -17.47 -3.34 11.50
N LEU A 77 -18.35 -4.17 12.06
CA LEU A 77 -19.39 -3.75 12.98
C LEU A 77 -19.19 -4.34 14.37
N LEU A 78 -19.69 -3.61 15.36
CA LEU A 78 -19.89 -4.04 16.75
C LEU A 78 -21.33 -3.70 17.16
N ASP A 79 -21.85 -4.40 18.18
CA ASP A 79 -23.07 -3.95 18.87
C ASP A 79 -22.84 -2.56 19.50
N ALA A 80 -23.83 -1.66 19.42
CA ALA A 80 -23.74 -0.32 19.98
C ALA A 80 -23.51 -0.26 21.50
N LYS A 81 -23.77 -1.35 22.22
CA LYS A 81 -23.52 -1.49 23.66
C LYS A 81 -22.05 -1.80 23.97
N GLU A 82 -21.28 -2.29 22.99
CA GLU A 82 -19.90 -2.65 23.20
C GLU A 82 -19.01 -1.41 23.37
N PRO A 83 -18.13 -1.39 24.37
CA PRO A 83 -17.24 -0.26 24.57
C PRO A 83 -16.09 -0.27 23.54
N TYR A 84 -15.55 0.91 23.28
CA TYR A 84 -14.29 1.04 22.56
C TYR A 84 -13.14 0.36 23.33
N ARG A 85 -12.43 -0.52 22.64
CA ARG A 85 -11.33 -1.35 23.16
C ARG A 85 -10.21 -1.49 22.13
N ASN A 86 -9.93 -0.46 21.32
CA ASN A 86 -8.94 -0.53 20.23
C ASN A 86 -9.15 -1.78 19.37
N GLN A 87 -10.38 -1.96 18.89
CA GLN A 87 -10.70 -3.07 18.00
C GLN A 87 -10.19 -2.74 16.59
N ASP A 88 -9.54 -3.71 15.95
CA ASP A 88 -9.07 -3.62 14.57
C ASP A 88 -9.13 -5.00 13.88
N VAL A 89 -9.06 -4.96 12.54
CA VAL A 89 -9.07 -6.17 11.70
C VAL A 89 -7.85 -6.16 10.79
N ARG A 90 -7.07 -7.23 10.85
CA ARG A 90 -6.00 -7.52 9.88
C ARG A 90 -6.44 -8.62 8.94
N VAL A 91 -6.47 -8.30 7.65
CA VAL A 91 -6.71 -9.26 6.57
C VAL A 91 -5.38 -9.52 5.89
N THR A 92 -4.96 -10.77 5.83
CA THR A 92 -3.77 -11.18 5.07
C THR A 92 -4.20 -12.18 4.00
N MET A 93 -3.95 -11.84 2.74
CA MET A 93 -4.06 -12.79 1.63
C MET A 93 -2.70 -13.46 1.43
N TYR A 94 -2.66 -14.77 1.65
CA TYR A 94 -1.50 -15.62 1.40
C TYR A 94 -1.55 -16.11 -0.03
N VAL A 95 -0.54 -15.77 -0.83
CA VAL A 95 -0.48 -16.00 -2.27
C VAL A 95 0.73 -16.88 -2.61
N PRO A 96 0.57 -18.01 -3.32
CA PRO A 96 1.70 -18.84 -3.72
C PRO A 96 2.63 -18.11 -4.70
N ILE A 97 3.93 -18.42 -4.64
CA ILE A 97 4.92 -17.90 -5.60
C ILE A 97 4.48 -18.19 -7.04
N GLY A 98 4.61 -17.18 -7.90
CA GLY A 98 4.26 -17.25 -9.32
C GLY A 98 2.80 -16.93 -9.63
N GLN A 99 1.92 -16.86 -8.62
CA GLN A 99 0.54 -16.46 -8.81
C GLN A 99 0.44 -14.94 -9.04
N ILE A 100 -0.43 -14.56 -9.97
CA ILE A 100 -0.71 -13.16 -10.33
C ILE A 100 -2.00 -12.71 -9.65
N LEU A 101 -2.00 -11.49 -9.13
CA LEU A 101 -3.15 -10.80 -8.55
C LEU A 101 -3.27 -9.39 -9.13
N TYR A 102 -4.49 -8.86 -9.15
CA TYR A 102 -4.78 -7.46 -9.45
C TYR A 102 -5.21 -6.76 -8.17
N ILE A 103 -4.61 -5.61 -7.86
CA ILE A 103 -4.96 -4.83 -6.67
C ILE A 103 -5.91 -3.71 -7.10
N ASP A 104 -7.16 -3.77 -6.67
CA ASP A 104 -8.17 -2.76 -7.04
C ASP A 104 -7.99 -1.43 -6.28
N GLU A 105 -8.34 -0.30 -6.91
CA GLU A 105 -8.27 1.05 -6.32
C GLU A 105 -9.01 1.16 -4.98
N SER A 106 -10.13 0.43 -4.82
CA SER A 106 -10.89 0.40 -3.56
C SER A 106 -10.06 -0.08 -2.35
N THR A 107 -8.94 -0.77 -2.58
CA THR A 107 -8.05 -1.25 -1.52
C THR A 107 -7.10 -0.18 -0.98
N ARG A 108 -6.86 0.92 -1.72
CA ARG A 108 -5.79 1.92 -1.47
C ARG A 108 -5.71 2.38 -0.02
N SER A 109 -6.85 2.67 0.60
CA SER A 109 -6.89 3.15 1.99
C SER A 109 -6.64 2.06 3.03
N PHE A 110 -6.76 0.78 2.67
CA PHE A 110 -6.69 -0.39 3.55
C PHE A 110 -5.34 -1.11 3.47
N LEU A 111 -4.58 -0.95 2.39
CA LEU A 111 -3.26 -1.56 2.23
C LEU A 111 -2.34 -1.28 3.42
N GLY A 112 -1.76 -2.33 3.98
CA GLY A 112 -0.76 -2.30 5.05
C GLY A 112 0.63 -1.98 4.50
N TRP A 113 1.66 -2.44 5.21
CA TRP A 113 3.00 -2.53 4.64
C TRP A 113 3.06 -3.78 3.77
N ILE A 114 3.48 -3.65 2.53
CA ILE A 114 3.53 -4.74 1.55
C ILE A 114 4.91 -4.67 0.91
N ASP A 115 5.62 -5.78 0.96
CA ASP A 115 6.94 -5.88 0.35
C ASP A 115 6.78 -6.02 -1.17
N THR A 116 7.54 -5.19 -1.89
CA THR A 116 7.57 -5.17 -3.35
C THR A 116 9.01 -5.23 -3.81
N THR A 117 9.26 -5.75 -5.01
CA THR A 117 10.64 -5.97 -5.50
C THR A 117 11.39 -4.68 -5.82
N ASN A 118 10.69 -3.56 -5.96
CA ASN A 118 11.18 -2.24 -6.35
C ASN A 118 10.83 -1.14 -5.32
N ASP A 119 10.55 -1.52 -4.06
CA ASP A 119 10.23 -0.59 -2.97
C ASP A 119 9.07 0.39 -3.28
N MET A 120 8.11 -0.07 -4.08
CA MET A 120 6.88 0.67 -4.39
C MET A 120 6.15 1.10 -3.13
N TYR A 121 5.79 2.39 -3.09
CA TYR A 121 4.92 2.88 -2.04
C TYR A 121 3.56 2.21 -2.14
N ARG A 122 3.02 1.80 -0.99
CA ARG A 122 1.73 1.10 -0.94
C ARG A 122 0.56 1.82 -1.60
N ARG A 123 0.67 3.14 -1.79
CA ARG A 123 -0.40 3.95 -2.41
C ARG A 123 -0.41 3.78 -3.92
N ASP A 124 0.66 3.28 -4.50
CA ASP A 124 0.87 3.16 -5.94
C ASP A 124 0.76 1.69 -6.38
N LEU A 125 0.51 0.79 -5.42
CA LEU A 125 0.11 -0.60 -5.67
C LEU A 125 -1.24 -0.75 -6.41
N PRO A 126 -2.30 0.00 -6.10
CA PRO A 126 -3.59 -0.22 -6.76
C PRO A 126 -3.56 0.06 -8.26
N GLU A 127 -4.51 -0.53 -8.98
CA GLU A 127 -4.70 -0.45 -10.43
C GLU A 127 -3.63 -1.17 -11.27
N HIS A 128 -2.83 -2.03 -10.63
CA HIS A 128 -1.75 -2.78 -11.27
C HIS A 128 -1.82 -4.30 -11.01
N TYR A 129 -1.16 -5.06 -11.88
CA TYR A 129 -0.98 -6.51 -11.72
C TYR A 129 0.36 -6.82 -11.05
N PHE A 130 0.31 -7.71 -10.06
CA PHE A 130 1.50 -8.16 -9.33
C PHE A 130 1.62 -9.66 -9.37
N LYS A 131 2.85 -10.14 -9.47
CA LYS A 131 3.22 -11.54 -9.28
C LYS A 131 3.87 -11.72 -7.93
N MET A 132 3.45 -12.74 -7.18
CA MET A 132 4.13 -13.09 -5.93
C MET A 132 5.49 -13.74 -6.21
N THR A 133 6.53 -13.25 -5.54
CA THR A 133 7.90 -13.79 -5.59
C THR A 133 8.43 -14.02 -4.18
N GLU A 134 9.61 -14.64 -4.06
CA GLU A 134 10.31 -14.80 -2.77
C GLU A 134 10.70 -13.45 -2.14
N ASN A 135 10.79 -12.38 -2.94
CA ASN A 135 11.17 -11.03 -2.50
C ASN A 135 9.95 -10.08 -2.39
N GLY A 136 8.74 -10.62 -2.38
CA GLY A 136 7.49 -9.83 -2.36
C GLY A 136 6.83 -9.70 -3.72
N LEU A 137 5.97 -8.69 -3.86
CA LEU A 137 5.19 -8.45 -5.08
C LEU A 137 6.04 -7.78 -6.17
N GLU A 138 6.15 -8.45 -7.32
CA GLU A 138 6.75 -7.91 -8.55
C GLU A 138 5.65 -7.29 -9.41
N CYS A 139 5.74 -5.99 -9.72
CA CYS A 139 4.78 -5.35 -10.61
C CYS A 139 5.01 -5.78 -12.06
N LEU A 140 3.93 -6.04 -12.80
CA LEU A 140 3.97 -6.52 -14.18
C LEU A 140 3.65 -5.46 -15.24
N ASP A 141 3.03 -4.35 -14.83
CA ASP A 141 2.51 -3.32 -15.72
C ASP A 141 2.68 -1.89 -15.18
N CYS A 142 3.57 -1.70 -14.21
CA CYS A 142 3.90 -0.38 -13.69
C CYS A 142 4.78 0.39 -14.69
N PRO A 143 4.62 1.72 -14.82
CA PRO A 143 5.52 2.56 -15.60
C PRO A 143 6.96 2.48 -15.09
N GLU A 144 7.95 2.47 -15.99
CA GLU A 144 9.37 2.40 -15.60
C GLU A 144 9.87 3.67 -14.88
N ASP A 145 9.15 4.79 -14.99
CA ASP A 145 9.62 6.12 -14.55
C ASP A 145 9.18 6.57 -13.14
N ASP A 146 8.30 5.83 -12.44
CA ASP A 146 7.65 6.33 -11.21
C ASP A 146 8.27 5.81 -9.88
N PHE A 147 9.41 5.10 -9.92
CA PHE A 147 10.00 4.48 -8.72
C PHE A 147 11.37 5.02 -8.30
N SER A 148 11.89 6.07 -8.96
CA SER A 148 12.96 6.85 -8.33
C SER A 148 12.37 7.63 -7.18
N SER A 149 12.67 7.20 -5.96
CA SER A 149 12.36 7.93 -4.74
C SER A 149 12.67 9.42 -4.91
N ASP A 150 11.65 10.26 -4.84
CA ASP A 150 11.80 11.68 -4.49
C ASP A 150 12.30 11.76 -3.04
N ASN A 151 13.58 11.48 -2.86
CA ASN A 151 14.39 12.04 -1.80
C ASN A 151 15.27 13.10 -2.47
N GLU A 152 14.67 14.23 -2.86
CA GLU A 152 15.42 15.46 -3.02
C GLU A 152 15.93 15.90 -1.65
N GLU A 153 17.09 15.38 -1.25
CA GLU A 153 18.04 16.04 -0.35
C GLU A 153 19.33 15.20 -0.37
N ASP A 154 20.23 15.52 -1.32
CA ASP A 154 21.66 15.67 -1.02
C ASP A 154 22.37 16.31 -2.23
N GLU A 155 23.01 17.46 -1.98
CA GLU A 155 23.95 18.09 -2.90
C GLU A 155 25.15 17.16 -3.12
N THR A 156 25.08 16.27 -4.11
CA THR A 156 26.24 15.49 -4.52
C THR A 156 26.95 16.18 -5.68
N ASP A 157 28.24 16.51 -5.48
CA ASP A 157 29.18 16.72 -6.58
C ASP A 157 28.99 15.63 -7.64
N GLY A 158 28.79 16.04 -8.90
CA GLY A 158 28.36 15.13 -9.95
C GLY A 158 28.07 15.81 -11.28
N VAL A 159 28.07 15.00 -12.34
CA VAL A 159 27.74 15.40 -13.72
C VAL A 159 26.25 15.19 -13.95
N LYS A 160 25.50 16.27 -14.18
CA LYS A 160 24.10 16.24 -14.62
C LYS A 160 24.03 16.36 -16.14
N VAL A 161 23.30 15.46 -16.80
CA VAL A 161 23.08 15.48 -18.25
C VAL A 161 21.58 15.58 -18.51
N ASN A 162 21.15 16.65 -19.20
CA ASN A 162 19.78 16.86 -19.64
C ASN A 162 19.72 16.83 -21.16
N VAL A 163 18.70 16.17 -21.71
CA VAL A 163 18.43 16.11 -23.15
C VAL A 163 16.98 16.49 -23.39
N ASP A 164 16.75 17.54 -24.17
CA ASP A 164 15.41 18.01 -24.53
C ASP A 164 15.31 18.36 -26.02
N GLU A 165 14.15 18.91 -26.43
CA GLU A 165 13.91 19.37 -27.81
C GLU A 165 14.81 20.55 -28.23
N ASN A 166 15.45 21.24 -27.29
CA ASN A 166 16.33 22.38 -27.51
C ASN A 166 17.81 21.99 -27.56
N GLY A 167 18.18 20.77 -27.13
CA GLY A 167 19.53 20.23 -27.27
C GLY A 167 20.02 19.43 -26.06
N LEU A 168 21.35 19.34 -25.94
CA LEU A 168 22.04 18.64 -24.85
C LEU A 168 22.65 19.66 -23.89
N GLU A 169 22.34 19.55 -22.59
CA GLU A 169 22.94 20.37 -21.54
C GLU A 169 23.67 19.47 -20.54
N ILE A 170 24.96 19.73 -20.32
CA ILE A 170 25.79 19.05 -19.32
C ILE A 170 26.22 20.07 -18.28
N LYS A 171 25.91 19.79 -17.00
CA LYS A 171 26.34 20.60 -15.85
C LYS A 171 27.26 19.76 -14.98
N ILE A 172 28.50 20.25 -14.81
CA ILE A 172 29.50 19.63 -13.94
C ILE A 172 29.66 20.52 -12.72
N ASN A 173 29.51 19.93 -11.53
CA ASN A 173 29.84 20.57 -10.27
C ASN A 173 30.79 19.63 -9.52
N ASP A 174 32.05 20.04 -9.41
CA ASP A 174 33.10 19.31 -8.68
C ASP A 174 33.80 20.27 -7.71
N ASN A 175 33.55 20.10 -6.42
CA ASN A 175 34.28 20.80 -5.34
C ASN A 175 34.37 22.33 -5.51
N GLY A 176 33.31 22.94 -6.06
CA GLY A 176 33.21 24.40 -6.26
C GLY A 176 33.63 24.90 -7.65
N GLU A 177 34.12 24.04 -8.53
CA GLU A 177 34.30 24.33 -9.96
C GLU A 177 33.03 23.97 -10.73
N LYS A 178 32.47 24.94 -11.46
CA LYS A 178 31.25 24.79 -12.26
C LYS A 178 31.59 24.94 -13.73
N ALA A 179 31.16 23.97 -14.53
CA ALA A 179 31.20 24.06 -15.98
C ALA A 179 29.83 23.72 -16.56
N GLU A 180 29.36 24.54 -17.50
CA GLU A 180 28.12 24.31 -18.24
C GLU A 180 28.43 24.16 -19.73
N ILE A 181 28.07 23.01 -20.31
CA ILE A 181 28.23 22.72 -21.74
C ILE A 181 26.83 22.64 -22.36
N LYS A 182 26.60 23.41 -23.42
CA LYS A 182 25.35 23.37 -24.21
C LYS A 182 25.67 23.04 -25.65
N VAL A 183 24.94 22.07 -26.20
CA VAL A 183 25.00 21.70 -27.62
C VAL A 183 23.60 21.85 -28.20
N ASP A 184 23.45 22.80 -29.11
CA ASP A 184 22.21 23.07 -29.83
C ASP A 184 22.46 23.13 -31.35
N GLU A 185 21.41 23.45 -32.13
CA GLU A 185 21.49 23.62 -33.59
C GLU A 185 22.49 24.71 -34.04
N ASN A 186 22.86 25.63 -33.14
CA ASN A 186 23.83 26.70 -33.37
C ASN A 186 25.26 26.29 -32.95
N GLY A 187 25.47 25.07 -32.46
CA GLY A 187 26.76 24.49 -32.13
C GLY A 187 27.04 24.38 -30.62
N LEU A 188 28.31 24.15 -30.28
CA LEU A 188 28.76 23.91 -28.91
C LEU A 188 29.15 25.22 -28.20
N ARG A 189 28.63 25.43 -26.99
CA ARG A 189 28.95 26.55 -26.09
C ARG A 189 29.41 26.01 -24.73
N ILE A 190 30.48 26.60 -24.19
CA ILE A 190 31.05 26.27 -22.87
C ILE A 190 31.08 27.56 -22.04
N ASN A 191 30.51 27.53 -20.84
CA ASN A 191 30.49 28.64 -19.87
C ASN A 191 31.08 28.21 -18.52
#